data_AF-A0A2A5RIL3-F1
#
_entry.id   AF-A0A2A5RIL3-F1
#
_cell.length_a   1.000
_cell.length_b   1.000
_cell.length_c   1.000
_cell.angle_alpha   90.00
_cell.angle_beta   90.00
_cell.angle_gamma   90.00
#
_symmetry.space_group_name_H-M   'P 1'
#
loop_
_entity.id
_entity.type
_entity.pdbx_description
1 polymer ?
#
loop_
_entity_poly.entity_id
_entity_poly.type
_entity_poly.pdbx_seq_one_letter_code
_entity_poly.pdbx_strand_id
1 'polypeptide(L)'
;MADRLDLLISDYMTGMLQVKINAREKWITRQTHEERIGSGGSSSNTAPQERRLLIIEGDKQLQLMVDQKETLDELMDVIEGTIVKEVIKLRFKHKLQWERIGIRLHTDPSALRKQYVKLKSTLRDGLWANTLD
;
A
#
# COMPACT_ATOMS: atom_id res chain seq x y z
N MET A 1 6.89 -14.15 12.79
CA MET A 1 5.61 -13.71 12.22
C MET A 1 5.87 -12.35 11.57
N ALA A 2 5.68 -12.22 10.26
CA ALA A 2 5.95 -10.95 9.57
C ALA A 2 4.91 -9.92 10.02
N ASP A 3 5.37 -8.74 10.40
CA ASP A 3 4.48 -7.65 10.81
C ASP A 3 3.64 -7.18 9.61
N ARG A 4 2.37 -6.82 9.83
CA ARG A 4 1.47 -6.31 8.77
C ARG A 4 2.07 -5.10 8.06
N LEU A 5 2.74 -4.21 8.81
CA LEU A 5 3.39 -3.05 8.23
C LEU A 5 4.62 -3.44 7.38
N ASP A 6 5.38 -4.45 7.80
CA ASP A 6 6.52 -4.96 7.03
C ASP A 6 6.05 -5.60 5.71
N LEU A 7 4.88 -6.26 5.74
CA LEU A 7 4.23 -6.81 4.55
C LEU A 7 3.73 -5.70 3.63
N LEU A 8 3.10 -4.65 4.16
CA LEU A 8 2.63 -3.52 3.38
C LEU A 8 3.80 -2.79 2.68
N ILE A 9 4.87 -2.48 3.43
CA ILE A 9 6.09 -1.88 2.86
C ILE A 9 6.73 -2.82 1.83
N SER A 10 6.74 -4.13 2.08
CA SER A 10 7.21 -5.13 1.12
C SER A 10 6.40 -5.07 -0.19
N ASP A 11 5.08 -5.10 -0.10
CA ASP A 11 4.19 -5.09 -1.26
C ASP A 11 4.31 -3.79 -2.04
N TYR A 12 4.45 -2.67 -1.34
CA TYR A 12 4.72 -1.37 -1.94
C TYR A 12 6.05 -1.37 -2.71
N MET A 13 7.16 -1.74 -2.04
CA MET A 13 8.50 -1.71 -2.64
C MET A 13 8.68 -2.69 -3.82
N THR A 14 7.87 -3.75 -3.86
CA THR A 14 7.85 -4.74 -4.95
C THR A 14 6.85 -4.40 -6.05
N GLY A 15 6.00 -3.38 -5.88
CA GLY A 15 4.91 -3.03 -6.78
C GLY A 15 3.67 -3.92 -6.67
N MET A 16 3.69 -4.92 -5.77
CA MET A 16 2.57 -5.82 -5.52
C MET A 16 1.34 -5.09 -4.97
N LEU A 17 1.53 -4.01 -4.20
CA LEU A 17 0.40 -3.19 -3.71
C LEU A 17 -0.42 -2.62 -4.88
N GLN A 18 0.25 -2.09 -5.91
CA GLN A 18 -0.44 -1.60 -7.12
C GLN A 18 -1.15 -2.74 -7.86
N VAL A 19 -0.53 -3.92 -7.93
CA VAL A 19 -1.16 -5.09 -8.55
C VAL A 19 -2.44 -5.48 -7.81
N LYS A 20 -2.44 -5.45 -6.48
CA LYS A 20 -3.62 -5.72 -5.64
C LYS A 20 -4.74 -4.70 -5.87
N ILE A 21 -4.42 -3.42 -5.91
CA ILE A 21 -5.36 -2.32 -6.25
C ILE A 21 -6.00 -2.59 -7.62
N ASN A 22 -5.18 -2.81 -8.65
CA ASN A 22 -5.66 -3.05 -10.02
C ASN A 22 -6.51 -4.33 -10.12
N ALA A 23 -6.15 -5.38 -9.38
CA ALA A 23 -6.91 -6.63 -9.36
C ALA A 23 -8.28 -6.42 -8.70
N ARG A 24 -8.35 -5.65 -7.60
CA ARG A 24 -9.60 -5.34 -6.90
C ARG A 24 -10.52 -4.49 -7.76
N GLU A 25 -10.01 -3.43 -8.38
CA GLU A 25 -10.78 -2.57 -9.28
C GLU A 25 -11.39 -3.37 -10.46
N LYS A 26 -10.60 -4.28 -11.07
CA LYS A 26 -11.08 -5.17 -12.12
C LYS A 26 -12.16 -6.12 -11.62
N TRP A 27 -12.02 -6.69 -10.42
CA TRP A 27 -13.00 -7.60 -9.85
C TRP A 27 -14.34 -6.90 -9.58
N ILE A 28 -14.31 -5.72 -8.97
CA ILE A 28 -15.51 -4.89 -8.71
C ILE A 28 -16.22 -4.57 -10.03
N THR A 29 -15.46 -4.11 -11.04
CA THR A 29 -16.02 -3.77 -12.35
C THR A 29 -16.67 -4.98 -13.03
N ARG A 30 -16.09 -6.18 -12.90
CA ARG A 30 -16.65 -7.43 -13.46
C ARG A 30 -17.96 -7.83 -12.80
N GLN A 31 -18.02 -7.85 -11.46
CA GLN A 31 -19.25 -8.21 -10.73
C GLN A 31 -20.43 -7.33 -11.14
N THR A 32 -20.19 -6.07 -11.44
CA THR A 32 -21.26 -5.13 -11.84
C THR A 32 -21.78 -5.34 -13.26
N HIS A 33 -21.02 -6.06 -14.10
CA HIS A 33 -21.45 -6.46 -15.45
C HIS A 33 -22.18 -7.81 -15.48
N GLU A 34 -21.99 -8.68 -14.49
CA GLU A 34 -22.48 -10.06 -14.54
C GLU A 34 -24.00 -10.23 -14.32
N GLU A 35 -24.75 -9.21 -13.88
CA GLU A 35 -26.23 -9.31 -13.80
C GLU A 35 -26.96 -8.00 -14.13
N ARG A 36 -27.48 -7.91 -15.36
CA ARG A 36 -28.80 -7.28 -15.60
C ARG A 36 -29.52 -7.83 -16.84
N ILE A 37 -29.41 -9.12 -17.12
CA ILE A 37 -30.33 -9.78 -18.07
C ILE A 37 -31.63 -10.06 -17.29
N GLY A 38 -32.61 -9.16 -17.42
CA GLY A 38 -33.99 -9.40 -16.96
C GLY A 38 -34.54 -8.55 -15.79
N SER A 39 -33.77 -7.67 -15.15
CA SER A 39 -34.33 -6.82 -14.10
C SER A 39 -34.82 -5.46 -14.65
N GLY A 40 -36.15 -5.32 -14.71
CA GLY A 40 -36.84 -4.08 -15.03
C GLY A 40 -36.24 -2.89 -14.29
N GLY A 41 -35.95 -1.84 -15.05
CA GLY A 41 -35.26 -0.63 -14.62
C GLY A 41 -35.94 0.10 -13.46
N SER A 42 -35.29 0.18 -12.30
CA SER A 42 -35.30 1.46 -11.59
C SER A 42 -34.39 2.41 -12.37
N SER A 43 -35.00 3.39 -13.03
CA SER A 43 -34.33 4.49 -13.71
C SER A 43 -33.69 5.37 -12.64
N SER A 44 -32.41 5.18 -12.36
CA SER A 44 -31.62 6.26 -11.78
C SER A 44 -31.15 7.15 -12.94
N ASN A 45 -31.25 8.47 -12.80
CA ASN A 45 -30.75 9.44 -13.78
C ASN A 45 -29.21 9.51 -13.83
N THR A 46 -28.52 8.47 -13.35
CA THR A 46 -27.08 8.42 -13.21
C THR A 46 -26.48 7.86 -14.48
N ALA A 47 -25.56 8.60 -15.10
CA ALA A 47 -24.89 8.10 -16.30
C ALA A 47 -24.14 6.79 -15.97
N PRO A 48 -24.00 5.85 -16.92
CA PRO A 48 -23.25 4.61 -16.69
C PRO A 48 -21.83 4.82 -16.16
N GLN A 49 -21.19 5.94 -16.55
CA GLN A 49 -19.86 6.35 -16.06
C GLN A 49 -19.89 6.76 -14.58
N GLU A 50 -20.85 7.59 -14.18
CA GLU A 50 -21.06 8.02 -12.79
C GLU A 50 -21.40 6.84 -11.88
N ARG A 51 -22.23 5.91 -12.38
CA ARG A 51 -22.57 4.68 -11.62
C ARG A 51 -21.33 3.84 -11.37
N ARG A 52 -20.45 3.69 -12.37
CA ARG A 52 -19.18 2.96 -12.22
C ARG A 52 -18.28 3.63 -11.19
N LEU A 53 -18.20 4.96 -11.21
CA LEU A 53 -17.42 5.74 -10.25
C LEU A 53 -17.93 5.53 -8.82
N LEU A 54 -19.25 5.65 -8.58
CA LEU A 54 -19.88 5.40 -7.29
C LEU A 54 -19.60 3.99 -6.74
N ILE A 55 -19.57 2.99 -7.61
CA ILE A 55 -19.26 1.61 -7.20
C ILE A 55 -17.79 1.47 -6.75
N ILE A 56 -16.86 2.09 -7.49
CA ILE A 56 -15.42 2.06 -7.17
C ILE A 56 -15.15 2.82 -5.86
N GLU A 57 -15.77 4.00 -5.69
CA GLU A 57 -15.68 4.80 -4.47
C GLU A 57 -16.32 4.11 -3.26
N GLY A 58 -17.37 3.32 -3.48
CA GLY A 58 -18.05 2.56 -2.43
C GLY A 58 -17.26 1.38 -1.87
N ASP A 59 -16.21 0.89 -2.56
CA ASP A 59 -15.43 -0.25 -2.09
C ASP A 59 -14.37 0.16 -1.06
N LYS A 60 -14.71 0.00 0.22
CA LYS A 60 -13.84 0.34 1.36
C LYS A 60 -12.45 -0.30 1.29
N GLN A 61 -12.34 -1.52 0.76
CA GLN A 61 -11.05 -2.21 0.67
C GLN A 61 -10.15 -1.58 -0.39
N LEU A 62 -10.71 -1.24 -1.55
CA LEU A 62 -10.01 -0.52 -2.60
C LEU A 62 -9.53 0.85 -2.11
N GLN A 63 -10.43 1.62 -1.48
CA GLN A 63 -10.08 2.93 -0.92
C GLN A 63 -8.94 2.81 0.09
N LEU A 64 -9.05 1.87 1.05
CA LEU A 64 -7.98 1.63 2.03
C LEU A 64 -6.62 1.32 1.36
N MET A 65 -6.58 0.49 0.32
CA MET A 65 -5.33 0.16 -0.37
C MET A 65 -4.77 1.37 -1.15
N VAL A 66 -5.64 2.19 -1.72
CA VAL A 66 -5.24 3.44 -2.40
C VAL A 66 -4.66 4.43 -1.40
N ASP A 67 -5.34 4.67 -0.27
CA ASP A 67 -4.86 5.55 0.80
C ASP A 67 -3.51 5.08 1.36
N GLN A 68 -3.36 3.76 1.58
CA GLN A 68 -2.09 3.16 2.01
C GLN A 68 -0.97 3.40 1.01
N LYS A 69 -1.26 3.31 -0.29
CA LYS A 69 -0.27 3.59 -1.34
C LYS A 69 0.12 5.06 -1.35
N GLU A 70 -0.86 5.96 -1.33
CA GLU A 70 -0.62 7.42 -1.35
C GLU A 70 0.20 7.86 -0.14
N THR A 71 -0.17 7.40 1.06
CA THR A 71 0.61 7.65 2.28
C THR A 71 2.06 7.16 2.17
N LEU A 72 2.27 6.00 1.52
CA LEU A 72 3.62 5.47 1.32
C LEU A 72 4.41 6.26 0.27
N ASP A 73 3.77 6.75 -0.78
CA ASP A 73 4.40 7.62 -1.78
C ASP A 73 4.87 8.92 -1.10
N GLU A 74 3.99 9.59 -0.36
CA GLU A 74 4.33 10.79 0.42
C GLU A 74 5.46 10.54 1.42
N LEU A 75 5.38 9.43 2.15
CA LEU A 75 6.43 9.04 3.10
C LEU A 75 7.78 8.89 2.38
N MET A 76 7.81 8.18 1.25
CA MET A 76 9.03 7.93 0.48
C MET A 76 9.64 9.20 -0.08
N ASP A 77 8.81 10.19 -0.42
CA ASP A 77 9.25 11.51 -0.86
C ASP A 77 9.82 12.33 0.31
N VAL A 78 9.19 12.29 1.49
CA VAL A 78 9.70 12.95 2.70
C VAL A 78 11.06 12.40 3.14
N ILE A 79 11.27 11.10 3.01
CA ILE A 79 12.54 10.45 3.37
C ILE A 79 13.52 10.34 2.18
N GLU A 80 13.25 11.02 1.06
CA GLU A 80 14.14 11.04 -0.10
C GLU A 80 15.57 11.47 0.28
N GLY A 81 16.56 10.78 -0.28
CA GLY A 81 17.98 11.03 0.03
C GLY A 81 18.44 10.62 1.43
N THR A 82 17.56 10.10 2.30
CA THR A 82 17.96 9.62 3.64
C THR A 82 18.48 8.17 3.61
N ILE A 83 19.34 7.84 4.58
CA ILE A 83 19.80 6.45 4.80
C ILE A 83 18.62 5.49 5.03
N VAL A 84 17.54 5.98 5.66
CA VAL A 84 16.35 5.18 5.98
C VAL A 84 15.65 4.69 4.72
N LYS A 85 15.53 5.53 3.68
CA LYS A 85 14.96 5.13 2.39
C LYS A 85 15.77 4.01 1.73
N GLU A 86 17.09 4.16 1.73
CA GLU A 86 17.99 3.14 1.18
C GLU A 86 17.92 1.83 1.97
N VAL A 87 17.82 1.89 3.31
CA VAL A 87 17.58 0.71 4.16
C VAL A 87 16.27 0.03 3.76
N ILE A 88 15.17 0.77 3.62
CA ILE A 88 13.88 0.20 3.23
C ILE A 88 13.96 -0.47 1.86
N LYS A 89 14.56 0.21 0.87
CA LYS A 89 14.77 -0.33 -0.47
C LYS A 89 15.59 -1.62 -0.46
N LEU A 90 16.75 -1.61 0.18
CA LEU A 90 17.62 -2.79 0.25
C LEU A 90 16.94 -3.95 1.01
N ARG A 91 16.20 -3.64 2.08
CA ARG A 91 15.52 -4.64 2.90
C ARG A 91 14.31 -5.24 2.21
N PHE A 92 13.44 -4.41 1.63
CA PHE A 92 12.12 -4.81 1.17
C PHE A 92 12.04 -5.06 -0.32
N LYS A 93 12.76 -4.28 -1.15
CA LYS A 93 12.84 -4.52 -2.60
C LYS A 93 13.86 -5.61 -2.93
N HIS A 94 15.06 -5.49 -2.39
CA HIS A 94 16.17 -6.41 -2.70
C HIS A 94 16.29 -7.60 -1.74
N LYS A 95 15.44 -7.66 -0.71
CA LYS A 95 15.38 -8.76 0.28
C LYS A 95 16.72 -9.06 0.95
N LEU A 96 17.56 -8.04 1.14
CA LEU A 96 18.87 -8.22 1.77
C LEU A 96 18.76 -8.42 3.29
N GLN A 97 19.71 -9.17 3.83
CA GLN A 97 19.91 -9.31 5.27
C GLN A 97 20.62 -8.08 5.85
N TRP A 98 20.36 -7.77 7.13
CA TRP A 98 20.89 -6.59 7.83
C TRP A 98 22.42 -6.45 7.72
N GLU A 99 23.16 -7.55 7.84
CA GLU A 99 24.61 -7.57 7.68
C GLU A 99 25.05 -7.04 6.31
N ARG A 100 24.42 -7.52 5.23
CA ARG A 100 24.72 -7.08 3.87
C ARG A 100 24.33 -5.62 3.63
N ILE A 101 23.25 -5.16 4.25
CA ILE A 101 22.82 -3.76 4.20
C ILE A 101 23.86 -2.88 4.90
N GLY A 102 24.32 -3.27 6.09
CA GLY A 102 25.35 -2.54 6.83
C GLY A 102 26.66 -2.41 6.07
N ILE A 103 27.12 -3.50 5.44
CA ILE A 103 28.29 -3.48 4.55
C ILE A 103 28.10 -2.47 3.41
N ARG A 104 26.93 -2.50 2.75
CA ARG A 104 26.65 -1.63 1.59
C ARG A 104 26.50 -0.15 1.95
N LEU A 105 25.99 0.15 3.14
CA LEU A 105 25.78 1.50 3.64
C LEU A 105 26.92 1.96 4.58
N HIS A 106 28.00 1.19 4.69
CA HIS A 106 29.14 1.45 5.57
C HIS A 106 28.73 1.84 7.00
N THR A 107 27.68 1.21 7.52
CA THR A 107 27.06 1.55 8.81
C THR A 107 26.80 0.28 9.61
N ASP A 108 26.86 0.37 10.93
CA ASP A 108 26.55 -0.74 11.83
C ASP A 108 25.10 -1.27 11.61
N PRO A 109 24.92 -2.59 11.37
CA PRO A 109 23.61 -3.19 11.14
C PRO A 109 22.62 -2.97 12.29
N SER A 110 23.11 -2.93 13.55
CA SER A 110 22.24 -2.71 14.71
C SER A 110 21.73 -1.28 14.76
N ALA A 111 22.57 -0.30 14.41
CA ALA A 111 22.16 1.09 14.26
C ALA A 111 21.09 1.26 13.18
N LEU A 112 21.28 0.65 11.99
CA LEU A 112 20.30 0.68 10.90
C LEU A 112 18.97 0.04 11.32
N ARG A 113 19.02 -1.09 12.02
CA ARG A 113 17.82 -1.76 12.53
C ARG A 113 17.08 -0.89 13.54
N LYS A 114 17.79 -0.20 14.45
CA LYS A 114 17.18 0.73 15.41
C LYS A 114 16.50 1.90 14.71
N GLN A 115 17.13 2.49 13.69
CA GLN A 115 16.52 3.57 12.90
C GLN A 115 15.24 3.09 12.19
N TYR A 116 15.27 1.91 11.58
CA TYR A 116 14.09 1.33 10.95
C TYR A 116 12.96 1.05 11.96
N VAL A 117 13.28 0.47 13.12
CA VAL A 117 12.28 0.22 14.18
C VAL A 117 11.67 1.52 14.69
N LYS A 118 12.46 2.59 14.83
CA LYS A 118 11.97 3.91 15.24
C LYS A 118 11.03 4.51 14.20
N LEU A 119 11.38 4.44 12.91
CA LEU A 119 10.48 4.85 11.84
C LEU A 119 9.17 4.06 11.93
N LYS A 120 9.29 2.73 12.05
CA LYS A 120 8.14 1.83 12.11
C LYS A 120 7.21 2.13 13.29
N SER A 121 7.75 2.44 14.48
CA SER A 121 6.93 2.87 15.62
C SER A 121 6.24 4.20 15.33
N THR A 122 6.95 5.19 14.78
CA THR A 122 6.33 6.49 14.42
C THR A 122 5.19 6.32 13.40
N LEU A 123 5.37 5.46 12.41
CA LEU A 123 4.34 5.18 11.41
C LEU A 123 3.12 4.47 12.02
N ARG A 124 3.35 3.50 12.91
CA ARG A 124 2.28 2.77 13.60
C ARG A 124 1.51 3.68 14.55
N ASP A 125 2.21 4.47 15.36
CA ASP A 125 1.60 5.26 16.42
C ASP A 125 0.95 6.56 15.87
N GLY A 126 1.42 7.03 14.72
CA GLY A 126 0.89 8.22 14.04
C GLY A 126 -0.04 7.87 12.88
N LEU A 127 0.54 7.73 11.68
CA LEU A 127 -0.20 7.69 10.41
C LEU A 127 -1.16 6.50 10.30
N TRP A 128 -0.82 5.35 10.89
CA TRP A 128 -1.59 4.12 10.69
C TRP A 128 -2.17 3.52 11.97
N ALA A 129 -2.32 4.34 13.01
CA ALA A 129 -2.93 3.91 14.27
C ALA A 129 -4.35 3.34 14.08
N ASN A 130 -5.10 3.86 13.10
CA ASN A 130 -6.50 3.50 12.85
C ASN A 130 -6.72 2.65 11.59
N THR A 131 -5.67 2.34 10.81
CA THR A 131 -5.78 1.71 9.47
C THR A 131 -5.13 0.33 9.38
N LEU A 132 -4.44 -0.12 10.44
CA LEU A 132 -3.74 -1.41 10.48
C LEU A 132 -4.39 -2.46 11.42
N ASP A 133 -5.54 -2.14 12.03
CA ASP A 133 -6.32 -3.03 12.91
C ASP A 133 -6.89 -4.27 12.21
#